data_AF-A0A3D9Z3I0-F1
#
_entry.id   AF-A0A3D9Z3I0-F1
#
_cell.length_a   1.000
_cell.length_b   1.000
_cell.length_c   1.000
_cell.angle_alpha   90.00
_cell.angle_beta   90.00
_cell.angle_gamma   90.00
#
_symmetry.space_group_name_H-M   'P 1'
#
loop_
_entity.id
_entity.type
_entity.pdbx_description
1 polymer ?
#
loop_
_entity_poly.entity_id
_entity_poly.type
_entity_poly.pdbx_seq_one_letter_code
_entity_poly.pdbx_strand_id
1 'polypeptide(L)'
;MLARVFLALWLSALCGCASQQLNYNTWDIAANVDDLYTKQVLNNVAKFIDNEWAFPSSVSVSLGTVSTTDTITPSLSFPFTSSIANAAAAASGSVTKTTTLAGTGATLGATNTQTQNWNVTPLSDADTLRNYQAIYRYGIYGTDLIREYKTPDVFLNPSFVPDPYLFQLPHCVLCAAVQGKFLGREKAYHLYVNPDLPRRFIYWRGDPGALTPNRLPLEGTIPLADLGHFGHYELFITAEDYRRGALNNFVFFLMPNSIPAEVFTSAGLPAPEGQRQTEGVHAHPAASFAPSGGASNFRFTPSTQQPNYPLVIPSQ
;
A
#
# COMPACT_ATOMS: atom_id res chain seq x y z
N MET A 1 39.59 -29.89 19.48
CA MET A 1 39.18 -28.63 18.79
C MET A 1 38.25 -28.90 17.61
N LEU A 2 38.63 -29.70 16.60
CA LEU A 2 37.84 -29.91 15.36
C LEU A 2 36.32 -30.10 15.55
N ALA A 3 35.87 -30.95 16.48
CA ALA A 3 34.44 -31.23 16.70
C ALA A 3 33.61 -29.98 17.05
N ARG A 4 34.19 -28.97 17.73
CA ARG A 4 33.50 -27.71 18.03
C ARG A 4 33.38 -26.81 16.80
N VAL A 5 34.36 -26.86 15.90
CA VAL A 5 34.35 -26.10 14.63
C VAL A 5 33.31 -26.69 13.68
N PHE A 6 33.24 -28.02 13.56
CA PHE A 6 32.21 -28.67 12.75
C PHE A 6 30.78 -28.40 13.26
N LEU A 7 30.56 -28.41 14.58
CA LEU A 7 29.26 -28.08 15.17
C LEU A 7 28.85 -26.62 14.88
N ALA A 8 29.79 -25.67 15.01
CA ALA A 8 29.53 -24.26 14.71
C ALA A 8 29.23 -24.04 13.21
N LEU A 9 29.96 -24.72 12.32
CA LEU A 9 29.72 -24.64 10.87
C LEU A 9 28.34 -25.19 10.49
N TRP A 10 27.94 -26.33 11.07
CA TRP A 10 26.60 -26.90 10.89
C TRP A 10 25.49 -25.99 11.42
N LEU A 11 25.67 -25.35 12.59
CA LEU A 11 24.71 -24.38 13.10
C LEU A 11 24.55 -23.18 12.14
N SER A 12 25.66 -22.67 11.60
CA SER A 12 25.61 -21.54 10.66
C SER A 12 24.91 -21.88 9.33
N ALA A 13 24.97 -23.14 8.88
CA ALA A 13 24.27 -23.59 7.68
C ALA A 13 22.74 -23.65 7.87
N LEU A 14 22.27 -24.02 9.07
CA LEU A 14 20.84 -24.12 9.40
C LEU A 14 20.15 -22.76 9.51
N CYS A 15 20.87 -21.69 9.87
CA CYS A 15 20.33 -20.33 9.92
C CYS A 15 19.97 -19.75 8.54
N GLY A 16 20.52 -20.30 7.44
CA GLY A 16 20.30 -19.79 6.09
C GLY A 16 18.91 -20.10 5.49
N CYS A 17 18.22 -21.14 5.97
CA CYS A 17 16.93 -21.56 5.40
C CYS A 17 15.75 -20.66 5.82
N ALA A 18 15.82 -20.04 7.00
CA ALA A 18 14.73 -19.23 7.55
C ALA A 18 14.48 -17.94 6.76
N SER A 19 15.51 -17.36 6.14
CA SER A 19 15.37 -16.12 5.35
C SER A 19 14.67 -16.33 4.01
N GLN A 20 14.72 -17.54 3.43
CA GLN A 20 13.97 -17.85 2.21
C GLN A 20 12.46 -17.93 2.45
N GLN A 21 12.01 -18.57 3.54
CA GLN A 21 10.58 -18.69 3.86
C GLN A 21 9.93 -17.32 4.08
N LEU A 22 10.63 -16.39 4.74
CA LEU A 22 10.17 -15.00 4.92
C LEU A 22 9.94 -14.28 3.57
N ASN A 23 10.84 -14.50 2.60
CA ASN A 23 10.82 -13.84 1.31
C ASN A 23 9.67 -14.36 0.42
N TYR A 24 9.41 -15.68 0.44
CA TYR A 24 8.25 -16.26 -0.25
C TYR A 24 6.93 -15.74 0.31
N ASN A 25 6.78 -15.69 1.64
CA ASN A 25 5.57 -15.15 2.27
C ASN A 25 5.37 -13.65 1.95
N THR A 26 6.44 -12.86 1.92
CA THR A 26 6.36 -11.43 1.54
C THR A 26 5.90 -11.26 0.10
N TRP A 27 6.38 -12.10 -0.84
CA TRP A 27 6.05 -12.00 -2.25
C TRP A 27 4.59 -12.42 -2.54
N ASP A 28 4.12 -13.49 -1.90
CA ASP A 28 2.71 -13.92 -1.97
C ASP A 28 1.76 -12.85 -1.39
N ILE A 29 2.11 -12.27 -0.23
CA ILE A 29 1.33 -11.18 0.38
C ILE A 29 1.27 -9.95 -0.55
N ALA A 30 2.39 -9.57 -1.19
CA ALA A 30 2.41 -8.44 -2.12
C ALA A 30 1.49 -8.67 -3.33
N ALA A 31 1.54 -9.87 -3.94
CA ALA A 31 0.68 -10.23 -5.07
C ALA A 31 -0.83 -10.18 -4.71
N ASN A 32 -1.19 -10.59 -3.48
CA ASN A 32 -2.57 -10.55 -3.00
C ASN A 32 -3.10 -9.12 -2.76
N VAL A 33 -2.23 -8.14 -2.47
CA VAL A 33 -2.64 -6.73 -2.28
C VAL A 33 -3.01 -6.08 -3.61
N ASP A 34 -2.22 -6.29 -4.66
CA ASP A 34 -2.50 -5.74 -5.99
C ASP A 34 -3.77 -6.36 -6.61
N ASP A 35 -3.98 -7.66 -6.42
CA ASP A 35 -5.22 -8.37 -6.80
C ASP A 35 -6.45 -7.84 -6.03
N LEU A 36 -6.32 -7.57 -4.72
CA LEU A 36 -7.39 -6.99 -3.91
C LEU A 36 -7.82 -5.61 -4.42
N TYR A 37 -6.87 -4.70 -4.67
CA TYR A 37 -7.17 -3.38 -5.24
C TYR A 37 -7.78 -3.48 -6.63
N THR A 38 -7.26 -4.37 -7.49
CA THR A 38 -7.79 -4.59 -8.84
C THR A 38 -9.24 -5.09 -8.79
N LYS A 39 -9.54 -6.11 -7.97
CA LYS A 39 -10.91 -6.63 -7.78
C LYS A 39 -11.84 -5.59 -7.17
N GLN A 40 -11.36 -4.75 -6.27
CA GLN A 40 -12.14 -3.65 -5.70
C GLN A 40 -12.51 -2.60 -6.76
N VAL A 41 -11.56 -2.23 -7.62
CA VAL A 41 -11.80 -1.30 -8.74
C VAL A 41 -12.79 -1.89 -9.74
N LEU A 42 -12.63 -3.17 -10.13
CA LEU A 42 -13.54 -3.84 -11.08
C LEU A 42 -14.97 -4.02 -10.51
N ASN A 43 -15.11 -4.32 -9.21
CA ASN A 43 -16.41 -4.35 -8.53
C ASN A 43 -17.07 -2.96 -8.49
N ASN A 44 -16.30 -1.90 -8.23
CA ASN A 44 -16.83 -0.52 -8.33
C ASN A 44 -17.22 -0.17 -9.77
N VAL A 45 -16.45 -0.59 -10.79
CA VAL A 45 -16.80 -0.40 -12.21
C VAL A 45 -18.16 -1.03 -12.52
N ALA A 46 -18.44 -2.26 -12.08
CA ALA A 46 -19.74 -2.90 -12.26
C ALA A 46 -20.90 -2.08 -11.64
N LYS A 47 -20.73 -1.58 -10.41
CA LYS A 47 -21.71 -0.68 -9.75
C LYS A 47 -21.93 0.63 -10.51
N PHE A 48 -20.87 1.18 -11.10
CA PHE A 48 -20.96 2.38 -11.92
C PHE A 48 -21.67 2.15 -13.25
N ILE A 49 -21.58 0.94 -13.83
CA ILE A 49 -22.33 0.56 -15.04
C ILE A 49 -23.83 0.52 -14.73
N ASP A 50 -24.25 0.00 -13.57
CA ASP A 50 -25.67 0.03 -13.14
C ASP A 50 -26.16 1.44 -12.76
N ASN A 51 -25.32 2.25 -12.11
CA ASN A 51 -25.65 3.60 -11.69
C ASN A 51 -24.45 4.54 -11.84
N GLU A 52 -24.53 5.42 -12.85
CA GLU A 52 -23.52 6.44 -13.13
C GLU A 52 -23.19 7.34 -11.92
N TRP A 53 -24.14 7.53 -10.99
CA TRP A 53 -24.01 8.35 -9.79
C TRP A 53 -23.73 7.52 -8.51
N ALA A 54 -23.32 6.26 -8.65
CA ALA A 54 -22.86 5.45 -7.53
C ALA A 54 -21.69 6.12 -6.80
N PHE A 55 -21.54 5.83 -5.50
CA PHE A 55 -20.32 6.13 -4.76
C PHE A 55 -19.41 4.89 -4.74
N PRO A 56 -18.11 5.03 -5.03
CA PRO A 56 -17.20 3.90 -4.99
C PRO A 56 -17.02 3.42 -3.56
N SER A 57 -17.22 2.12 -3.33
CA SER A 57 -16.74 1.47 -2.11
C SER A 57 -15.23 1.31 -2.21
N SER A 58 -14.48 2.33 -1.79
CA SER A 58 -13.01 2.28 -1.65
C SER A 58 -12.61 1.99 -0.20
N VAL A 59 -11.55 1.21 -0.04
CA VAL A 59 -11.01 0.75 1.24
C VAL A 59 -9.52 1.01 1.20
N SER A 60 -9.03 1.84 2.11
CA SER A 60 -7.60 2.02 2.28
C SER A 60 -7.08 0.91 3.19
N VAL A 61 -6.21 0.06 2.65
CA VAL A 61 -5.51 -0.94 3.45
C VAL A 61 -4.36 -0.24 4.17
N SER A 62 -4.63 0.28 5.37
CA SER A 62 -3.60 0.78 6.26
C SER A 62 -2.87 -0.38 6.94
N LEU A 63 -1.64 -0.13 7.41
CA LEU A 63 -0.70 -1.16 7.89
C LEU A 63 -1.16 -1.87 9.18
N GLY A 64 -0.56 -3.02 9.54
CA GLY A 64 -0.88 -3.74 10.80
C GLY A 64 -0.14 -5.06 11.10
N THR A 65 -0.60 -5.79 12.15
CA THR A 65 -0.03 -7.07 12.68
C THR A 65 -1.04 -8.25 12.91
N VAL A 66 -0.92 -9.41 12.20
CA VAL A 66 -1.71 -10.69 12.29
C VAL A 66 -0.73 -11.87 12.20
N SER A 67 -0.88 -12.87 13.05
CA SER A 67 0.22 -13.78 13.36
C SER A 67 0.29 -15.03 12.49
N THR A 68 1.41 -15.23 11.78
CA THR A 68 1.90 -16.56 11.41
C THR A 68 2.83 -17.05 12.52
N THR A 69 2.39 -18.09 13.23
CA THR A 69 3.10 -18.66 14.39
C THR A 69 3.61 -20.05 14.03
N ASP A 70 4.80 -20.13 13.44
CA ASP A 70 5.44 -21.40 13.11
C ASP A 70 6.24 -21.92 14.32
N THR A 71 5.67 -22.91 14.99
CA THR A 71 6.29 -23.54 16.17
C THR A 71 7.08 -24.78 15.75
N ILE A 72 8.28 -24.57 15.22
CA ILE A 72 9.19 -25.69 14.92
C ILE A 72 9.82 -26.15 16.24
N THR A 73 9.29 -27.24 16.78
CA THR A 73 9.80 -27.86 18.02
C THR A 73 10.62 -29.11 17.66
N PRO A 74 11.93 -29.00 17.37
CA PRO A 74 12.75 -30.17 17.07
C PRO A 74 12.96 -30.97 18.35
N SER A 75 12.09 -31.95 18.60
CA SER A 75 12.19 -32.88 19.72
C SER A 75 13.27 -33.93 19.46
N LEU A 76 14.54 -33.49 19.48
CA LEU A 76 15.70 -34.36 19.52
C LEU A 76 15.77 -35.04 20.89
N SER A 77 14.96 -36.08 21.06
CA SER A 77 15.05 -37.02 22.18
C SER A 77 16.33 -37.84 22.01
N PHE A 78 17.45 -37.31 22.48
CA PHE A 78 18.67 -38.08 22.65
C PHE A 78 18.49 -38.99 23.87
N PRO A 79 18.46 -40.33 23.71
CA PRO A 79 18.60 -41.22 24.85
C PRO A 79 20.04 -41.11 25.34
N PHE A 80 20.28 -40.15 26.24
CA PHE A 80 21.54 -40.06 26.98
C PHE A 80 21.66 -41.32 27.84
N THR A 81 22.38 -42.32 27.32
CA THR A 81 22.88 -43.41 28.12
C THR A 81 23.72 -42.84 29.27
N SER A 82 23.69 -43.52 30.42
CA SER A 82 24.09 -42.99 31.73
C SER A 82 25.57 -42.60 31.88
N SER A 83 26.37 -42.68 30.82
CA SER A 83 27.78 -42.27 30.77
C SER A 83 28.00 -40.76 30.90
N ILE A 84 27.14 -39.91 30.31
CA ILE A 84 27.32 -38.45 30.36
C ILE A 84 26.85 -37.82 31.68
N ALA A 85 25.81 -38.38 32.31
CA ALA A 85 25.40 -37.97 33.66
C ALA A 85 26.54 -38.13 34.67
N ASN A 86 27.34 -39.19 34.53
CA ASN A 86 28.54 -39.41 35.35
C ASN A 86 29.67 -38.41 35.03
N ALA A 87 29.80 -37.93 33.80
CA ALA A 87 30.82 -36.93 33.43
C ALA A 87 30.50 -35.54 34.01
N ALA A 88 29.22 -35.14 34.04
CA ALA A 88 28.80 -33.91 34.71
C ALA A 88 28.96 -34.01 36.24
N ALA A 89 28.56 -35.14 36.84
CA ALA A 89 28.73 -35.39 38.27
C ALA A 89 30.20 -35.54 38.71
N ALA A 90 31.12 -35.91 37.80
CA ALA A 90 32.56 -35.97 38.10
C ALA A 90 33.24 -34.59 38.08
N ALA A 91 32.66 -33.59 37.40
CA ALA A 91 33.22 -32.23 37.32
C ALA A 91 32.90 -31.37 38.56
N SER A 92 31.80 -31.67 39.26
CA SER A 92 31.43 -31.07 40.55
C SER A 92 31.50 -32.13 41.65
N GLY A 93 32.56 -32.13 42.46
CA GLY A 93 32.94 -33.20 43.39
C GLY A 93 31.99 -33.48 44.57
N SER A 94 30.74 -33.84 44.29
CA SER A 94 29.73 -34.27 45.26
C SER A 94 28.84 -35.35 44.64
N VAL A 95 29.08 -36.61 45.01
CA VAL A 95 28.35 -37.76 44.47
C VAL A 95 27.11 -38.04 45.31
N THR A 96 26.03 -37.32 45.05
CA THR A 96 24.68 -37.75 45.47
C THR A 96 24.06 -38.56 44.35
N LYS A 97 24.04 -39.90 44.48
CA LYS A 97 23.37 -40.80 43.52
C LYS A 97 21.85 -40.72 43.64
N THR A 98 21.26 -39.65 43.12
CA THR A 98 19.81 -39.59 42.91
C THR A 98 19.48 -40.22 41.56
N THR A 99 19.01 -41.48 41.56
CA THR A 99 18.49 -42.15 40.36
C THR A 99 17.10 -41.64 39.99
N THR A 100 16.96 -40.33 39.76
CA THR A 100 15.82 -39.80 39.02
C THR A 100 16.00 -40.17 37.56
N LEU A 101 15.20 -41.12 37.09
CA LEU A 101 15.03 -41.45 35.66
C LEU A 101 14.24 -40.33 34.94
N ALA A 102 14.62 -39.07 35.20
CA ALA A 102 14.13 -37.94 34.44
C ALA A 102 14.73 -38.06 33.04
N GLY A 103 13.88 -38.26 32.03
CA GLY A 103 14.29 -38.18 30.64
C GLY A 103 14.73 -36.74 30.36
N THR A 104 16.01 -36.45 30.56
CA THR A 104 16.61 -35.11 30.39
C THR A 104 16.79 -34.80 28.90
N GLY A 105 15.68 -34.78 28.17
CA GLY A 105 15.62 -34.31 26.80
C GLY A 105 15.91 -32.81 26.79
N ALA A 106 17.06 -32.43 26.22
CA ALA A 106 17.40 -31.04 25.99
C ALA A 106 16.54 -30.48 24.85
N THR A 107 15.34 -30.00 25.16
CA THR A 107 14.43 -29.37 24.19
C THR A 107 14.94 -27.97 23.83
N LEU A 108 15.67 -27.85 22.72
CA LEU A 108 15.81 -26.55 22.05
C LEU A 108 14.51 -26.23 21.30
N GLY A 109 13.58 -25.55 21.98
CA GLY A 109 12.45 -24.91 21.33
C GLY A 109 12.89 -23.60 20.68
N ALA A 110 12.67 -23.46 19.37
CA ALA A 110 12.82 -22.20 18.65
C ALA A 110 11.44 -21.79 18.12
N THR A 111 10.79 -20.86 18.80
CA THR A 111 9.50 -20.32 18.35
C THR A 111 9.74 -19.11 17.45
N ASN A 112 9.27 -19.16 16.21
CA ASN A 112 9.26 -18.01 15.32
C ASN A 112 7.82 -17.49 15.16
N THR A 113 7.56 -16.30 15.68
CA THR A 113 6.25 -15.66 15.65
C THR A 113 6.38 -14.35 14.88
N GLN A 114 5.70 -14.24 13.73
CA GLN A 114 5.72 -13.06 12.87
C GLN A 114 4.30 -12.54 12.67
N THR A 115 4.08 -11.23 12.80
CA THR A 115 2.72 -10.68 12.98
C THR A 115 2.50 -9.51 12.01
N GLN A 116 1.75 -9.73 10.91
CA GLN A 116 1.45 -8.82 9.77
C GLN A 116 -0.08 -8.84 9.43
N ASN A 117 -0.80 -7.74 9.71
CA ASN A 117 -2.25 -7.50 9.51
C ASN A 117 -2.40 -6.17 8.79
N TRP A 118 -3.65 -5.76 8.65
CA TRP A 118 -4.09 -4.72 7.78
C TRP A 118 -5.23 -4.01 8.52
N ASN A 119 -4.99 -2.77 8.93
CA ASN A 119 -6.05 -1.93 9.47
C ASN A 119 -6.85 -1.36 8.29
N VAL A 120 -8.03 -1.94 8.07
CA VAL A 120 -8.92 -1.58 6.97
C VAL A 120 -9.75 -0.36 7.37
N THR A 121 -9.40 0.81 6.82
CA THR A 121 -10.14 2.06 7.04
C THR A 121 -10.97 2.38 5.80
N PRO A 122 -12.31 2.50 5.90
CA PRO A 122 -13.13 2.95 4.78
C PRO A 122 -12.82 4.41 4.48
N LEU A 123 -12.80 4.78 3.19
CA LEU A 123 -12.64 6.18 2.81
C LEU A 123 -13.91 6.97 3.18
N SER A 124 -13.80 7.89 4.14
CA SER A 124 -14.91 8.69 4.67
C SER A 124 -14.95 10.14 4.19
N ASP A 125 -13.92 10.61 3.47
CA ASP A 125 -13.89 11.98 2.94
C ASP A 125 -14.77 12.14 1.69
N ALA A 126 -15.70 13.10 1.75
CA ALA A 126 -16.67 13.35 0.71
C ALA A 126 -16.05 13.96 -0.57
N ASP A 127 -15.04 14.82 -0.43
CA ASP A 127 -14.38 15.44 -1.60
C ASP A 127 -13.53 14.39 -2.35
N THR A 128 -12.79 13.52 -1.63
CA THR A 128 -12.07 12.39 -2.25
C THR A 128 -13.02 11.39 -2.91
N LEU A 129 -14.15 11.02 -2.26
CA LEU A 129 -15.15 10.13 -2.86
C LEU A 129 -15.76 10.71 -4.14
N ARG A 130 -16.00 12.03 -4.17
CA ARG A 130 -16.48 12.74 -5.38
C ARG A 130 -15.44 12.76 -6.49
N ASN A 131 -14.17 12.93 -6.15
CA ASN A 131 -13.07 12.86 -7.10
C ASN A 131 -12.90 11.45 -7.68
N TYR A 132 -13.01 10.40 -6.87
CA TYR A 132 -13.04 9.03 -7.37
C TYR A 132 -14.25 8.79 -8.28
N GLN A 133 -15.44 9.28 -7.94
CA GLN A 133 -16.62 9.21 -8.81
C GLN A 133 -16.35 9.85 -10.19
N ALA A 134 -15.69 11.01 -10.25
CA ALA A 134 -15.29 11.64 -11.50
C ALA A 134 -14.29 10.77 -12.30
N ILE A 135 -13.32 10.14 -11.64
CA ILE A 135 -12.36 9.21 -12.29
C ILE A 135 -13.07 7.98 -12.87
N TYR A 136 -13.99 7.34 -12.13
CA TYR A 136 -14.77 6.22 -12.66
C TYR A 136 -15.63 6.62 -13.86
N ARG A 137 -16.32 7.77 -13.80
CA ARG A 137 -17.13 8.27 -14.92
C ARG A 137 -16.26 8.65 -16.14
N TYR A 138 -15.03 9.09 -15.95
CA TYR A 138 -14.05 9.28 -17.02
C TYR A 138 -13.56 7.95 -17.63
N GLY A 139 -13.13 7.00 -16.79
CA GLY A 139 -12.64 5.70 -17.23
C GLY A 139 -13.69 4.88 -17.99
N ILE A 140 -14.94 4.94 -17.53
CA ILE A 140 -16.09 4.23 -18.12
C ILE A 140 -16.70 5.06 -19.26
N TYR A 141 -17.33 6.19 -18.96
CA TYR A 141 -18.14 6.97 -19.91
C TYR A 141 -17.37 8.07 -20.64
N GLY A 142 -16.13 8.36 -20.25
CA GLY A 142 -15.32 9.42 -20.86
C GLY A 142 -15.93 10.80 -20.71
N THR A 143 -16.49 11.10 -19.54
CA THR A 143 -16.98 12.43 -19.16
C THR A 143 -15.88 13.49 -19.23
N ASP A 144 -16.23 14.76 -19.05
CA ASP A 144 -15.25 15.84 -18.99
C ASP A 144 -14.66 15.94 -17.58
N LEU A 145 -13.53 15.27 -17.36
CA LEU A 145 -12.87 15.22 -16.06
C LEU A 145 -12.45 16.60 -15.54
N ILE A 146 -12.14 17.56 -16.43
CA ILE A 146 -11.74 18.93 -16.03
C ILE A 146 -12.93 19.66 -15.37
N ARG A 147 -14.17 19.32 -15.74
CA ARG A 147 -15.39 19.88 -15.16
C ARG A 147 -15.85 19.16 -13.89
N GLU A 148 -15.54 17.87 -13.75
CA GLU A 148 -16.09 17.02 -12.70
C GLU A 148 -15.14 16.80 -11.52
N TYR A 149 -13.82 16.76 -11.77
CA TYR A 149 -12.80 16.54 -10.75
C TYR A 149 -12.36 17.86 -10.10
N LYS A 150 -12.38 17.91 -8.77
CA LYS A 150 -11.93 19.06 -7.98
C LYS A 150 -10.49 18.82 -7.53
N THR A 151 -9.56 19.66 -7.98
CA THR A 151 -8.16 19.59 -7.52
C THR A 151 -8.09 19.80 -6.00
N PRO A 152 -7.36 18.94 -5.24
CA PRO A 152 -7.20 19.14 -3.82
C PRO A 152 -6.34 20.39 -3.53
N ASP A 153 -6.72 21.13 -2.50
CA ASP A 153 -5.95 22.24 -1.95
C ASP A 153 -5.25 21.79 -0.66
N VAL A 154 -3.97 22.10 -0.52
CA VAL A 154 -3.17 21.83 0.67
C VAL A 154 -3.03 23.11 1.48
N PHE A 155 -3.26 23.02 2.80
CA PHE A 155 -3.08 24.16 3.70
C PHE A 155 -1.59 24.37 4.01
N LEU A 156 -0.99 25.38 3.38
CA LEU A 156 0.39 25.81 3.58
C LEU A 156 0.38 27.19 4.26
N ASN A 157 0.51 27.16 5.59
CA ASN A 157 0.58 28.29 6.53
C ASN A 157 0.81 29.69 5.90
N PRO A 158 -0.18 30.62 5.89
CA PRO A 158 -1.56 30.53 6.40
C PRO A 158 -2.61 30.32 5.28
N SER A 159 -2.20 29.86 4.10
CA SER A 159 -3.04 29.87 2.89
C SER A 159 -3.34 28.47 2.36
N PHE A 160 -4.50 28.30 1.72
CA PHE A 160 -4.73 27.17 0.84
C PHE A 160 -4.00 27.40 -0.48
N VAL A 161 -3.22 26.40 -0.89
CA VAL A 161 -2.44 26.40 -2.14
C VAL A 161 -2.80 25.11 -2.88
N PRO A 162 -2.99 25.13 -4.21
CA PRO A 162 -3.21 23.90 -4.97
C PRO A 162 -2.12 22.87 -4.69
N ASP A 163 -2.50 21.60 -4.58
CA ASP A 163 -1.59 20.50 -4.26
C ASP A 163 -0.33 20.53 -5.17
N PRO A 164 0.91 20.53 -4.61
CA PRO A 164 2.13 20.49 -5.42
C PRO A 164 2.21 19.29 -6.37
N TYR A 165 1.51 18.17 -6.11
CA TYR A 165 1.42 17.04 -7.03
C TYR A 165 0.70 17.38 -8.35
N LEU A 166 -0.10 18.45 -8.40
CA LEU A 166 -0.73 18.98 -9.63
C LEU A 166 0.30 19.24 -10.75
N PHE A 167 1.55 19.53 -10.39
CA PHE A 167 2.64 19.81 -11.34
C PHE A 167 3.58 18.60 -11.56
N GLN A 168 3.27 17.43 -11.00
CA GLN A 168 4.15 16.26 -11.01
C GLN A 168 3.50 15.06 -11.71
N LEU A 169 3.95 14.78 -12.94
CA LEU A 169 3.69 13.49 -13.59
C LEU A 169 4.54 12.38 -12.92
N PRO A 170 4.02 11.16 -12.77
CA PRO A 170 2.71 10.67 -13.21
C PRO A 170 1.59 10.86 -12.15
N HIS A 171 1.85 11.55 -11.04
CA HIS A 171 0.98 11.54 -9.84
C HIS A 171 -0.28 12.44 -9.92
N CYS A 172 -0.32 13.40 -10.84
CA CYS A 172 -1.50 14.24 -11.06
C CYS A 172 -2.63 13.49 -11.80
N VAL A 173 -3.89 13.70 -11.41
CA VAL A 173 -5.08 13.24 -12.18
C VAL A 173 -5.47 14.29 -13.21
N LEU A 174 -5.68 15.53 -12.74
CA LEU A 174 -5.58 16.73 -13.55
C LEU A 174 -4.20 17.34 -13.30
N CYS A 175 -3.44 17.52 -14.38
CA CYS A 175 -2.09 18.06 -14.36
C CYS A 175 -2.12 19.54 -14.77
N ALA A 176 -1.26 20.36 -14.18
CA ALA A 176 -1.14 21.78 -14.47
C ALA A 176 0.13 22.07 -15.28
N ALA A 177 -0.04 22.66 -16.47
CA ALA A 177 1.07 23.27 -17.20
C ALA A 177 1.17 24.75 -16.81
N VAL A 178 2.35 25.18 -16.34
CA VAL A 178 2.64 26.59 -16.12
C VAL A 178 2.78 27.27 -17.49
N GLN A 179 1.76 28.00 -17.92
CA GLN A 179 1.90 28.88 -19.07
C GLN A 179 2.88 30.02 -18.71
N GLY A 180 3.74 30.37 -19.67
CA GLY A 180 4.87 31.27 -19.43
C GLY A 180 4.44 32.63 -18.88
N LYS A 181 5.28 33.22 -18.01
CA LYS A 181 5.03 34.57 -17.46
C LYS A 181 4.95 35.62 -18.58
N PHE A 182 3.74 36.05 -18.93
CA PHE A 182 3.52 37.22 -19.76
C PHE A 182 2.91 38.35 -18.91
N LEU A 183 3.62 39.47 -18.81
CA LEU A 183 3.11 40.76 -18.29
C LEU A 183 2.57 40.79 -16.84
N GLY A 184 3.15 39.99 -15.93
CA GLY A 184 3.02 40.24 -14.48
C GLY A 184 1.64 40.02 -13.85
N ARG A 185 0.68 39.44 -14.57
CA ARG A 185 -0.58 38.94 -14.00
C ARG A 185 -0.36 37.60 -13.28
N GLU A 186 -1.34 37.20 -12.47
CA GLU A 186 -1.35 35.93 -11.76
C GLU A 186 -1.08 34.76 -12.72
N LYS A 187 -0.38 33.73 -12.23
CA LYS A 187 -0.05 32.54 -13.02
C LYS A 187 -1.31 31.72 -13.29
N ALA A 188 -2.02 32.04 -14.37
CA ALA A 188 -2.98 31.10 -14.94
C ALA A 188 -2.23 29.84 -15.38
N TYR A 189 -2.54 28.71 -14.73
CA TYR A 189 -2.08 27.40 -15.17
C TYR A 189 -3.18 26.75 -16.01
N HIS A 190 -2.79 26.03 -17.05
CA HIS A 190 -3.73 25.27 -17.86
C HIS A 190 -3.85 23.85 -17.31
N LEU A 191 -5.05 23.47 -16.86
CA LEU A 191 -5.35 22.11 -16.44
C LEU A 191 -5.57 21.22 -17.66
N TYR A 192 -4.97 20.03 -17.65
CA TYR A 192 -5.17 18.98 -18.63
C TYR A 192 -5.27 17.62 -17.93
N VAL A 193 -5.96 16.66 -18.54
CA VAL A 193 -6.03 15.30 -17.99
C VAL A 193 -4.68 14.61 -18.18
N ASN A 194 -4.22 13.85 -17.18
CA ASN A 194 -3.00 13.06 -17.29
C ASN A 194 -3.07 12.10 -18.49
N PRO A 195 -2.08 12.08 -19.40
CA PRO A 195 -2.10 11.21 -20.59
C PRO A 195 -2.07 9.70 -20.28
N ASP A 196 -1.62 9.31 -19.08
CA ASP A 196 -1.58 7.92 -18.64
C ASP A 196 -2.90 7.43 -18.01
N LEU A 197 -3.85 8.34 -17.74
CA LEU A 197 -5.20 8.00 -17.25
C LEU A 197 -6.07 7.53 -18.43
N PRO A 198 -6.44 6.24 -18.51
CA PRO A 198 -7.17 5.72 -19.66
C PRO A 198 -8.63 6.21 -19.69
N ARG A 199 -9.12 6.53 -20.90
CA ARG A 199 -10.47 7.03 -21.16
C ARG A 199 -11.29 5.99 -21.90
N ARG A 200 -12.52 5.71 -21.46
CA ARG A 200 -13.47 4.80 -22.13
C ARG A 200 -12.95 3.37 -22.38
N PHE A 201 -11.99 2.93 -21.60
CA PHE A 201 -11.19 1.72 -21.87
C PHE A 201 -11.84 0.41 -21.43
N ILE A 202 -12.85 0.48 -20.53
CA ILE A 202 -13.65 -0.68 -20.13
C ILE A 202 -14.85 -0.86 -21.06
N TYR A 203 -15.06 -2.13 -21.43
CA TYR A 203 -16.20 -2.67 -22.16
C TYR A 203 -16.91 -3.71 -21.28
N TRP A 204 -18.17 -4.00 -21.56
CA TRP A 204 -18.95 -4.95 -20.76
C TRP A 204 -20.03 -5.68 -21.56
N ARG A 205 -20.33 -6.90 -21.12
CA ARG A 205 -21.51 -7.68 -21.48
C ARG A 205 -22.33 -7.90 -20.22
N GLY A 206 -23.59 -7.45 -20.22
CA GLY A 206 -24.53 -7.66 -19.13
C GLY A 206 -25.20 -9.03 -19.20
N ASP A 207 -25.48 -9.57 -18.04
CA ASP A 207 -26.27 -10.79 -17.84
C ASP A 207 -27.76 -10.58 -18.15
N PRO A 208 -28.54 -11.67 -18.28
CA PRO A 208 -30.00 -11.61 -18.25
C PRO A 208 -30.51 -10.92 -16.97
N GLY A 209 -30.93 -9.66 -17.10
CA GLY A 209 -31.41 -8.82 -15.99
C GLY A 209 -30.55 -7.58 -15.70
N ALA A 210 -29.40 -7.42 -16.37
CA ALA A 210 -28.61 -6.19 -16.31
C ALA A 210 -29.43 -4.96 -16.75
N LEU A 211 -29.31 -3.86 -16.01
CA LEU A 211 -30.08 -2.62 -16.27
C LEU A 211 -29.52 -1.81 -17.44
N THR A 212 -28.21 -1.90 -17.66
CA THR A 212 -27.49 -1.12 -18.67
C THR A 212 -27.16 -1.98 -19.88
N PRO A 213 -27.40 -1.51 -21.12
CA PRO A 213 -27.13 -2.28 -22.33
C PRO A 213 -25.64 -2.64 -22.47
N ASN A 214 -25.39 -3.75 -23.17
CA ASN A 214 -24.04 -4.21 -23.52
C ASN A 214 -23.26 -3.11 -24.22
N ARG A 215 -21.98 -2.96 -23.87
CA ARG A 215 -21.04 -2.09 -24.56
C ARG A 215 -19.79 -2.88 -24.91
N LEU A 216 -19.84 -3.48 -26.09
CA LEU A 216 -18.71 -4.11 -26.75
C LEU A 216 -18.24 -3.21 -27.91
N PRO A 217 -16.98 -3.32 -28.37
CA PRO A 217 -16.59 -2.75 -29.67
C PRO A 217 -17.39 -3.42 -30.79
N LEU A 218 -17.38 -2.86 -32.01
CA LEU A 218 -18.00 -3.53 -33.15
C LEU A 218 -17.38 -4.92 -33.34
N GLU A 219 -18.25 -5.92 -33.42
CA GLU A 219 -17.88 -7.33 -33.31
C GLU A 219 -16.81 -7.70 -34.35
N GLY A 220 -15.74 -8.36 -33.88
CA GLY A 220 -14.61 -8.80 -34.72
C GLY A 220 -13.57 -7.74 -35.11
N THR A 221 -13.73 -6.45 -34.79
CA THR A 221 -12.71 -5.43 -35.17
C THR A 221 -11.56 -5.26 -34.18
N ILE A 222 -11.76 -5.54 -32.89
CA ILE A 222 -10.76 -5.30 -31.84
C ILE A 222 -10.63 -6.53 -30.94
N PRO A 223 -9.44 -7.10 -30.73
CA PRO A 223 -9.22 -8.18 -29.77
C PRO A 223 -9.44 -7.67 -28.35
N LEU A 224 -10.23 -8.41 -27.56
CA LEU A 224 -10.52 -8.11 -26.16
C LEU A 224 -9.76 -9.08 -25.24
N ALA A 225 -9.32 -8.57 -24.10
CA ALA A 225 -8.95 -9.37 -22.95
C ALA A 225 -10.10 -9.36 -21.94
N ASP A 226 -10.45 -10.54 -21.44
CA ASP A 226 -11.41 -10.73 -20.34
C ASP A 226 -10.76 -10.30 -19.01
N LEU A 227 -11.49 -9.52 -18.23
CA LEU A 227 -11.10 -9.09 -16.88
C LEU A 227 -11.81 -9.91 -15.79
N GLY A 228 -12.78 -10.74 -16.16
CA GLY A 228 -13.61 -11.54 -15.28
C GLY A 228 -15.01 -10.95 -15.07
N HIS A 229 -15.75 -11.62 -14.18
CA HIS A 229 -17.17 -11.39 -13.96
C HIS A 229 -17.42 -10.65 -12.63
N PHE A 230 -18.15 -9.53 -12.69
CA PHE A 230 -18.39 -8.63 -11.56
C PHE A 230 -19.84 -8.11 -11.56
N GLY A 231 -20.58 -8.38 -10.48
CA GLY A 231 -21.98 -7.96 -10.37
C GLY A 231 -22.88 -8.70 -11.35
N HIS A 232 -23.40 -7.97 -12.36
CA HIS A 232 -24.21 -8.49 -13.46
C HIS A 232 -23.50 -8.35 -14.82
N TYR A 233 -22.16 -8.22 -14.81
CA TYR A 233 -21.37 -7.90 -15.99
C TYR A 233 -20.10 -8.74 -16.11
N GLU A 234 -19.86 -9.27 -17.29
CA GLU A 234 -18.56 -9.74 -17.76
C GLU A 234 -17.81 -8.51 -18.30
N LEU A 235 -16.63 -8.20 -17.74
CA LEU A 235 -15.87 -7.00 -18.03
C LEU A 235 -14.71 -7.30 -18.99
N PHE A 236 -14.48 -6.39 -19.95
CA PHE A 236 -13.43 -6.52 -20.95
C PHE A 236 -12.63 -5.23 -21.11
N ILE A 237 -11.43 -5.38 -21.65
CA ILE A 237 -10.52 -4.30 -22.06
C ILE A 237 -9.96 -4.64 -23.45
N THR A 238 -9.47 -3.67 -24.22
CA THR A 238 -8.77 -4.02 -25.46
C THR A 238 -7.45 -4.74 -25.15
N ALA A 239 -7.02 -5.66 -26.01
CA ALA A 239 -5.73 -6.33 -25.86
C ALA A 239 -4.53 -5.37 -26.07
N GLU A 240 -4.75 -4.15 -26.58
CA GLU A 240 -3.75 -3.09 -26.57
C GLU A 240 -3.66 -2.42 -25.20
N ASP A 241 -4.78 -1.95 -24.65
CA ASP A 241 -4.84 -1.30 -23.34
C ASP A 241 -4.40 -2.24 -22.21
N TYR A 242 -4.70 -3.54 -22.31
CA TYR A 242 -4.18 -4.58 -21.40
C TYR A 242 -2.65 -4.65 -21.45
N ARG A 243 -2.05 -4.72 -22.65
CA ARG A 243 -0.58 -4.75 -22.82
C ARG A 243 0.09 -3.44 -22.40
N ARG A 244 -0.62 -2.31 -22.49
CA ARG A 244 -0.16 -0.99 -22.00
C ARG A 244 -0.32 -0.83 -20.49
N GLY A 245 -0.92 -1.79 -19.78
CA GLY A 245 -1.15 -1.69 -18.33
C GLY A 245 -2.22 -0.68 -17.94
N ALA A 246 -3.16 -0.35 -18.84
CA ALA A 246 -4.16 0.69 -18.59
C ALA A 246 -5.00 0.43 -17.33
N LEU A 247 -5.37 -0.82 -17.04
CA LEU A 247 -6.04 -1.18 -15.79
C LEU A 247 -5.17 -0.87 -14.56
N ASN A 248 -3.87 -1.20 -14.59
CA ASN A 248 -2.95 -0.93 -13.50
C ASN A 248 -2.75 0.58 -13.29
N ASN A 249 -2.63 1.35 -14.38
CA ASN A 249 -2.59 2.82 -14.31
C ASN A 249 -3.88 3.38 -13.69
N PHE A 250 -5.04 2.86 -14.10
CA PHE A 250 -6.33 3.28 -13.56
C PHE A 250 -6.49 2.95 -12.07
N VAL A 251 -6.04 1.76 -11.63
CA VAL A 251 -5.94 1.39 -10.21
C VAL A 251 -5.00 2.35 -9.47
N PHE A 252 -3.85 2.70 -10.06
CA PHE A 252 -2.88 3.63 -9.46
C PHE A 252 -3.48 5.02 -9.19
N PHE A 253 -4.26 5.59 -10.12
CA PHE A 253 -4.98 6.87 -9.91
C PHE A 253 -6.11 6.79 -8.87
N LEU A 254 -6.52 5.59 -8.47
CA LEU A 254 -7.55 5.35 -7.45
C LEU A 254 -6.96 4.92 -6.10
N MET A 255 -5.64 4.70 -6.01
CA MET A 255 -4.98 4.51 -4.72
C MET A 255 -4.95 5.83 -3.95
N PRO A 256 -5.05 5.81 -2.61
CA PRO A 256 -4.89 7.01 -1.81
C PRO A 256 -3.44 7.50 -1.89
N ASN A 257 -3.25 8.79 -2.18
CA ASN A 257 -1.95 9.46 -2.09
C ASN A 257 -1.50 9.49 -0.62
N SER A 258 -0.88 8.40 -0.16
CA SER A 258 -0.15 8.40 1.10
C SER A 258 1.00 9.40 0.99
N ILE A 259 0.91 10.48 1.76
CA ILE A 259 1.98 11.48 1.83
C ILE A 259 3.25 10.72 2.28
N PRO A 260 4.34 10.74 1.50
CA PRO A 260 5.58 10.09 1.91
C PRO A 260 6.02 10.72 3.23
N ALA A 261 6.22 9.88 4.25
CA ALA A 261 6.42 10.29 5.65
C ALA A 261 7.62 11.23 5.89
N GLU A 262 8.48 11.40 4.89
CA GLU A 262 9.72 12.18 4.93
C GLU A 262 9.52 13.69 4.68
N VAL A 263 8.36 14.15 4.18
CA VAL A 263 8.19 15.56 3.76
C VAL A 263 7.70 16.49 4.89
N PHE A 264 7.12 15.94 5.96
CA PHE A 264 6.63 16.71 7.11
C PHE A 264 7.32 16.38 8.44
N THR A 265 8.56 15.87 8.40
CA THR A 265 9.49 16.17 9.49
C THR A 265 9.75 17.66 9.45
N SER A 266 8.98 18.43 10.23
CA SER A 266 9.29 19.81 10.52
C SER A 266 10.75 19.87 10.96
N ALA A 267 11.59 20.54 10.16
CA ALA A 267 12.82 21.11 10.68
C ALA A 267 12.37 21.94 11.87
N GLY A 268 12.66 21.45 13.08
CA GLY A 268 11.96 21.90 14.28
C GLY A 268 12.01 23.40 14.36
N LEU A 269 10.84 24.06 14.34
CA LEU A 269 10.77 25.49 14.59
C LEU A 269 11.56 25.71 15.88
N PRO A 270 12.64 26.52 15.85
CA PRO A 270 13.51 26.68 17.00
C PRO A 270 12.63 27.05 18.19
N ALA A 271 12.76 26.27 19.27
CA ALA A 271 11.91 26.44 20.44
C ALA A 271 11.92 27.93 20.83
N PRO A 272 10.75 28.56 21.07
CA PRO A 272 10.67 30.00 21.26
C PRO A 272 11.52 30.42 22.46
N GLU A 273 12.70 30.94 22.16
CA GLU A 273 13.73 31.27 23.14
C GLU A 273 13.32 32.55 23.86
N GLY A 274 12.66 32.38 25.01
CA GLY A 274 12.30 33.50 25.90
C GLY A 274 10.81 33.76 26.11
N GLN A 275 10.02 32.77 26.54
CA GLN A 275 8.88 33.10 27.41
C GLN A 275 9.38 33.38 28.83
N ARG A 276 9.61 34.67 29.08
CA ARG A 276 9.86 35.23 30.42
C ARG A 276 8.65 34.95 31.30
N GLN A 277 8.82 34.23 32.42
CA GLN A 277 7.74 33.99 33.37
C GLN A 277 7.18 35.32 33.88
N THR A 278 5.90 35.56 33.62
CA THR A 278 5.08 36.56 34.33
C THR A 278 4.00 35.80 35.09
N GLU A 279 4.07 35.85 36.42
CA GLU A 279 3.07 35.25 37.30
C GLU A 279 1.69 35.90 37.14
N GLY A 280 0.65 35.08 37.25
CA GLY A 280 -0.69 35.51 37.62
C GLY A 280 -1.62 35.96 36.49
N VAL A 281 -2.63 35.15 36.18
CA VAL A 281 -4.06 35.43 36.44
C VAL A 281 -4.89 34.19 36.04
N HIS A 282 -5.91 33.86 36.83
CA HIS A 282 -6.82 32.73 36.59
C HIS A 282 -7.73 32.91 35.37
N ALA A 283 -7.93 31.85 34.58
CA ALA A 283 -9.10 31.69 33.70
C ALA A 283 -9.44 30.19 33.45
N HIS A 284 -10.68 29.93 33.04
CA HIS A 284 -11.37 28.64 33.03
C HIS A 284 -10.84 27.55 32.06
N PRO A 285 -11.15 26.27 32.31
CA PRO A 285 -10.85 25.18 31.38
C PRO A 285 -11.84 25.14 30.21
N ALA A 286 -11.32 25.12 28.98
CA ALA A 286 -12.05 24.72 27.78
C ALA A 286 -11.46 23.39 27.27
N ALA A 287 -12.32 22.41 26.98
CA ALA A 287 -11.87 21.08 26.56
C ALA A 287 -11.40 21.09 25.10
N SER A 288 -10.13 20.75 24.86
CA SER A 288 -9.59 20.48 23.54
C SER A 288 -9.48 18.97 23.29
N PHE A 289 -10.31 18.44 22.40
CA PHE A 289 -10.10 17.12 21.83
C PHE A 289 -9.12 17.23 20.65
N ALA A 290 -7.96 16.59 20.77
CA ALA A 290 -7.01 16.42 19.68
C ALA A 290 -6.66 14.92 19.55
N PRO A 291 -6.97 14.25 18.42
CA PRO A 291 -6.57 12.87 18.20
C PRO A 291 -5.11 12.81 17.73
N SER A 292 -4.19 12.50 18.65
CA SER A 292 -2.78 12.23 18.31
C SER A 292 -2.60 10.81 17.78
N GLY A 293 -2.82 10.62 16.47
CA GLY A 293 -2.57 9.36 15.76
C GLY A 293 -1.20 9.32 15.09
N GLY A 294 -0.12 9.11 15.87
CA GLY A 294 1.22 8.98 15.31
C GLY A 294 1.44 7.59 14.67
N ALA A 295 1.47 7.53 13.34
CA ALA A 295 1.79 6.31 12.60
C ALA A 295 3.27 6.28 12.18
N SER A 296 4.01 5.25 12.62
CA SER A 296 5.40 4.99 12.24
C SER A 296 5.47 4.05 11.04
N ASN A 297 6.03 4.51 9.92
CA ASN A 297 6.03 3.76 8.65
C ASN A 297 7.42 3.30 8.21
N PHE A 298 7.47 2.13 7.56
CA PHE A 298 8.67 1.56 6.94
C PHE A 298 8.86 2.09 5.51
N ARG A 299 10.11 2.08 5.03
CA ARG A 299 10.51 2.67 3.74
C ARG A 299 10.55 1.62 2.63
N PHE A 300 9.66 1.73 1.64
CA PHE A 300 9.84 1.09 0.33
C PHE A 300 10.28 2.15 -0.68
N THR A 301 11.56 2.13 -1.08
CA THR A 301 12.06 2.90 -2.23
C THR A 301 11.87 2.08 -3.50
N PRO A 302 10.94 2.44 -4.41
CA PRO A 302 10.92 1.86 -5.74
C PRO A 302 12.20 2.25 -6.50
N SER A 303 12.74 1.31 -7.28
CA SER A 303 13.95 1.52 -8.08
C SER A 303 13.67 2.48 -9.24
N THR A 304 13.93 3.76 -9.05
CA THR A 304 13.77 4.81 -10.09
C THR A 304 14.87 4.76 -11.15
N GLN A 305 14.77 3.81 -12.09
CA GLN A 305 15.25 4.08 -13.45
C GLN A 305 14.18 4.92 -14.18
N GLN A 306 14.27 6.25 -14.01
CA GLN A 306 13.50 7.17 -14.85
C GLN A 306 14.03 7.12 -16.29
N PRO A 307 13.21 6.79 -17.30
CA PRO A 307 13.59 6.98 -18.69
C PRO A 307 13.54 8.49 -19.00
N ASN A 308 14.63 9.00 -19.57
CA ASN A 308 14.78 10.42 -19.87
C ASN A 308 14.08 10.75 -21.19
N TYR A 309 12.77 11.00 -21.16
CA TYR A 309 11.97 11.32 -22.35
C TYR A 309 12.14 12.81 -22.74
N PRO A 310 12.59 13.12 -23.98
CA PRO A 310 12.65 14.49 -24.46
C PRO A 310 11.24 15.06 -24.66
N LEU A 311 11.04 16.31 -24.24
CA LEU A 311 9.76 17.00 -24.30
C LEU A 311 9.44 17.40 -25.76
N VAL A 312 8.64 16.60 -26.46
CA VAL A 312 8.18 16.92 -27.83
C VAL A 312 6.99 17.89 -27.74
N ILE A 313 7.24 19.16 -28.03
CA ILE A 313 6.19 20.16 -28.18
C ILE A 313 5.59 20.03 -29.61
N PRO A 314 4.28 19.76 -29.76
CA PRO A 314 3.67 19.74 -31.08
C PRO A 314 3.59 21.16 -31.66
N SER A 315 4.19 21.36 -32.83
CA SER A 315 3.95 22.56 -33.65
C SER A 315 2.55 22.49 -34.26
N GLN A 316 1.74 23.52 -34.01
CA GLN A 316 0.57 23.85 -34.83
C GLN A 316 1.00 24.69 -36.04
#